data_AF-A0A953P425-F1
#
_entry.id   AF-A0A953P425-F1
#
_cell.length_a   1.000
_cell.length_b   1.000
_cell.length_c   1.000
_cell.angle_alpha   90.00
_cell.angle_beta   90.00
_cell.angle_gamma   90.00
#
_symmetry.space_group_name_H-M   'P 1'
#
loop_
_entity.id
_entity.type
_entity.pdbx_description
1 polymer ?
#
loop_
_entity_poly.entity_id
_entity_poly.type
_entity_poly.pdbx_seq_one_letter_code
_entity_poly.pdbx_strand_id
1 'polypeptide(L)'
;MSILDDKRDDLEKYEFMMGIPRGRLAVTLDLLTDALVLVGQHGVYCQSSRQPGKPAMDLQIILEALNGSKELISSVMEELKKS
;
A
#
# COMPACT_ATOMS: atom_id res chain seq x y z
N MET A 1 -14.85 14.28 1.66
CA MET A 1 -13.52 14.77 2.10
C MET A 1 -12.50 14.13 1.19
N SER A 2 -11.44 14.84 0.80
CA SER A 2 -10.38 14.27 -0.07
C SER A 2 -9.40 13.46 0.78
N ILE A 3 -8.72 12.46 0.18
CA ILE A 3 -7.61 11.77 0.86
C ILE A 3 -6.51 12.75 1.31
N LEU A 4 -6.36 13.87 0.61
CA LEU A 4 -5.44 14.95 0.97
C LEU A 4 -5.84 15.67 2.27
N ASP A 5 -7.14 15.73 2.56
CA ASP A 5 -7.63 16.28 3.82
C ASP A 5 -7.49 15.25 4.95
N ASP A 6 -7.83 13.99 4.68
CA ASP A 6 -7.79 12.91 5.68
C ASP A 6 -6.37 12.58 6.15
N LYS A 7 -5.38 12.77 5.28
CA LYS A 7 -3.95 12.49 5.54
C LYS A 7 -3.09 13.75 5.66
N ARG A 8 -3.69 14.91 5.94
CA ARG A 8 -2.99 16.20 5.96
C ARG A 8 -1.74 16.19 6.85
N ASP A 9 -1.85 15.72 8.09
CA ASP A 9 -0.74 15.75 9.04
C ASP A 9 0.43 14.85 8.59
N ASP A 10 0.12 13.65 8.08
CA ASP A 10 1.12 12.73 7.53
C ASP A 10 1.78 13.34 6.28
N LEU A 11 0.98 13.93 5.40
CA LEU A 11 1.47 14.61 4.20
C LEU A 11 2.41 15.76 4.56
N GLU A 12 2.01 16.67 5.45
CA GLU A 12 2.86 17.79 5.88
C GLU A 12 4.19 17.29 6.45
N LYS A 13 4.16 16.27 7.31
CA LYS A 13 5.34 15.68 7.91
C LYS A 13 6.29 15.08 6.85
N TYR A 14 5.78 14.21 5.97
CA TYR A 14 6.63 13.51 5.00
C TYR A 14 7.06 14.42 3.84
N GLU A 15 6.22 15.34 3.40
CA GLU A 15 6.58 16.35 2.39
C GLU A 15 7.68 17.27 2.92
N PHE A 16 7.66 17.64 4.20
CA PHE A 16 8.75 18.40 4.83
C PHE A 16 10.06 17.62 4.89
N MET A 17 10.03 16.34 5.28
CA MET A 17 11.24 15.52 5.44
C MET A 17 11.86 15.07 4.12
N MET A 18 11.05 14.86 3.07
CA MET A 18 11.47 14.16 1.85
C MET A 18 11.24 14.94 0.56
N GLY A 19 10.61 16.11 0.64
CA GLY A 19 10.09 16.85 -0.52
C GLY A 19 8.72 16.33 -0.97
N ILE A 20 7.97 17.17 -1.68
CA ILE A 20 6.56 16.91 -2.03
C ILE A 20 6.37 15.54 -2.74
N PRO A 21 7.12 15.20 -3.81
CA PRO A 21 6.86 13.95 -4.53
C PRO A 21 7.11 12.71 -3.67
N ARG A 22 8.26 12.66 -2.97
CA ARG A 22 8.62 11.50 -2.13
C ARG A 22 7.75 11.43 -0.87
N GLY A 23 7.36 12.57 -0.30
CA GLY A 23 6.47 12.62 0.85
C GLY A 23 5.09 12.04 0.55
N ARG A 24 4.51 12.38 -0.61
CA ARG A 24 3.23 11.80 -1.05
C ARG A 24 3.31 10.30 -1.32
N LEU A 25 4.40 9.86 -1.95
CA LEU A 25 4.63 8.43 -2.17
C LEU A 25 4.82 7.66 -0.85
N ALA A 26 5.44 8.28 0.17
CA ALA A 26 5.54 7.69 1.51
C ALA A 26 4.15 7.46 2.14
N VAL A 27 3.28 8.48 2.13
CA VAL A 27 1.89 8.32 2.61
C VAL A 27 1.11 7.28 1.80
N THR A 28 1.38 7.18 0.49
CA THR A 28 0.77 6.17 -0.37
C THR A 28 1.22 4.75 0.02
N LEU A 29 2.49 4.56 0.38
CA LEU A 29 3.00 3.27 0.87
C LEU A 29 2.37 2.86 2.20
N ASP A 30 2.12 3.83 3.09
CA ASP A 30 1.43 3.56 4.36
C ASP A 30 0.00 3.06 4.09
N LEU A 31 -0.76 3.76 3.24
CA LEU A 31 -2.11 3.34 2.83
C LEU A 31 -2.15 1.95 2.19
N LEU A 32 -1.19 1.65 1.29
CA LEU A 32 -1.09 0.33 0.68
C LEU A 32 -0.73 -0.76 1.70
N THR A 33 0.09 -0.42 2.68
CA THR A 33 0.47 -1.36 3.74
C THR A 33 -0.72 -1.68 4.64
N ASP A 34 -1.53 -0.68 4.99
CA ASP A 34 -2.79 -0.89 5.71
C ASP A 34 -3.75 -1.79 4.92
N ALA A 35 -3.90 -1.54 3.61
CA ALA A 35 -4.73 -2.37 2.74
C ALA A 35 -4.23 -3.83 2.67
N LEU A 36 -2.92 -4.05 2.55
CA LEU A 36 -2.31 -5.39 2.57
C LEU A 36 -2.63 -6.13 3.87
N VAL A 37 -2.54 -5.46 5.01
CA VAL A 37 -2.86 -6.05 6.31
C VAL A 37 -4.34 -6.45 6.37
N LEU A 38 -5.24 -5.55 5.97
CA LEU A 38 -6.69 -5.81 5.99
C LEU A 38 -7.08 -6.98 5.06
N VAL A 39 -6.57 -6.99 3.83
CA VAL A 39 -6.84 -8.08 2.88
C VAL A 39 -6.25 -9.39 3.37
N GLY A 40 -5.03 -9.37 3.91
CA GLY A 40 -4.38 -10.55 4.49
C GLY A 40 -5.19 -11.16 5.64
N GLN A 41 -5.69 -10.32 6.54
CA GLN A 41 -6.58 -10.76 7.62
C GLN A 41 -7.90 -11.31 7.08
N HIS A 42 -8.51 -10.66 6.09
CA HIS A 42 -9.73 -11.15 5.49
C HIS A 42 -9.54 -12.53 4.84
N GLY A 43 -8.35 -12.78 4.26
CA GLY A 43 -7.95 -14.08 3.70
C GLY A 43 -7.90 -15.21 4.71
N VAL A 44 -7.78 -14.94 6.02
CA VAL A 44 -7.89 -15.96 7.07
C VAL A 44 -9.30 -16.55 7.11
N TYR A 45 -10.32 -15.71 6.97
CA TYR A 45 -11.73 -16.12 7.06
C TYR A 45 -12.32 -16.50 5.71
N CYS A 46 -11.90 -15.83 4.64
CA CYS A 46 -12.37 -16.05 3.29
C CYS A 46 -11.43 -17.03 2.56
N GLN A 47 -11.66 -18.32 2.80
CA GLN A 47 -10.84 -19.41 2.29
C GLN A 47 -11.38 -19.94 0.95
N SER A 48 -10.48 -20.46 0.12
CA SER A 48 -10.82 -21.09 -1.15
C SER A 48 -11.53 -22.42 -0.93
N SER A 49 -12.69 -22.61 -1.56
CA SER A 49 -13.38 -23.90 -1.60
C SER A 49 -12.64 -24.95 -2.44
N ARG A 50 -11.72 -24.53 -3.31
CA ARG A 50 -10.95 -25.43 -4.21
C ARG A 50 -9.56 -25.77 -3.67
N GLN A 51 -8.97 -24.87 -2.87
CA GLN A 51 -7.62 -24.99 -2.33
C GLN A 51 -7.67 -24.83 -0.80
N PRO A 52 -7.84 -25.93 -0.04
CA PRO A 52 -7.90 -25.86 1.42
C PRO A 52 -6.67 -25.17 2.02
N GLY A 53 -6.90 -24.27 2.98
CA GLY A 53 -5.84 -23.53 3.67
C GLY A 53 -5.26 -22.36 2.89
N LYS A 54 -5.81 -22.02 1.72
CA LYS A 54 -5.48 -20.79 0.98
C LYS A 54 -6.65 -19.81 0.98
N PRO A 55 -6.40 -18.49 0.99
CA PRO A 55 -7.43 -17.48 0.76
C PRO A 55 -8.18 -17.70 -0.56
N ALA A 56 -9.36 -17.11 -0.69
CA ALA A 56 -10.09 -17.07 -1.95
C ALA A 56 -9.20 -16.51 -3.09
N MET A 57 -9.44 -16.96 -4.33
CA MET A 57 -8.54 -16.69 -5.46
C MET A 57 -8.44 -15.20 -5.78
N ASP A 58 -9.56 -14.48 -5.71
CA ASP A 58 -9.64 -13.04 -5.83
C ASP A 58 -8.80 -12.31 -4.78
N LEU A 59 -8.81 -12.75 -3.52
CA LEU A 59 -7.96 -12.19 -2.47
C LEU A 59 -6.48 -12.42 -2.72
N GLN A 60 -6.10 -13.58 -3.27
CA GLN A 60 -4.71 -13.82 -3.70
C GLN A 60 -4.28 -12.84 -4.79
N ILE A 61 -5.13 -12.61 -5.79
CA ILE A 61 -4.86 -11.66 -6.89
C ILE A 61 -4.76 -10.23 -6.37
N ILE A 62 -5.64 -9.82 -5.44
CA ILE A 62 -5.59 -8.50 -4.83
C ILE A 62 -4.29 -8.33 -4.03
N LEU A 63 -3.90 -9.31 -3.22
CA LEU A 63 -2.64 -9.27 -2.49
C LEU A 63 -1.43 -9.16 -3.42
N GLU A 64 -1.41 -9.90 -4.52
CA GLU A 64 -0.35 -9.83 -5.53
C GLU A 64 -0.27 -8.42 -6.14
N ALA A 65 -1.40 -7.86 -6.56
CA ALA A 65 -1.46 -6.53 -7.14
C ALA A 65 -1.04 -5.42 -6.16
N LEU A 66 -1.46 -5.51 -4.89
CA LEU A 66 -1.08 -4.56 -3.85
C LEU A 66 0.42 -4.64 -3.53
N ASN A 67 0.99 -5.85 -3.44
CA ASN A 67 2.43 -6.02 -3.22
C ASN A 67 3.24 -5.48 -4.41
N GLY A 68 2.86 -5.79 -5.64
CA GLY A 68 3.52 -5.25 -6.84
C GLY A 68 3.44 -3.72 -6.90
N SER A 69 2.29 -3.13 -6.53
CA SER A 69 2.14 -1.67 -6.45
C SER A 69 3.10 -1.06 -5.42
N LYS A 70 3.24 -1.71 -4.26
CA LYS A 70 4.18 -1.29 -3.20
C LYS A 70 5.64 -1.33 -3.67
N GLU A 71 6.03 -2.36 -4.40
CA GLU A 71 7.37 -2.49 -4.97
C GLU A 71 7.67 -1.38 -5.97
N LEU A 72 6.74 -1.12 -6.91
CA LEU A 72 6.91 -0.07 -7.92
C LEU A 72 7.02 1.31 -7.29
N ILE A 73 6.18 1.64 -6.30
CA ILE A 73 6.26 2.93 -5.59
C ILE A 73 7.59 3.06 -4.85
N SER A 74 8.02 2.02 -4.14
CA SER A 74 9.31 2.02 -3.43
C SER A 74 10.47 2.23 -4.40
N SER A 75 10.42 1.61 -5.59
CA SER A 75 11.40 1.82 -6.65
C SER A 75 11.45 3.28 -7.11
N VAL A 76 10.30 3.92 -7.36
CA VAL A 76 10.24 5.35 -7.73
C VAL A 76 10.81 6.23 -6.62
N MET A 77 10.52 5.95 -5.35
CA MET A 77 11.05 6.71 -4.23
C MET A 77 12.57 6.64 -4.12
N GLU A 78 13.18 5.50 -4.47
CA GLU A 78 14.63 5.35 -4.53
C GLU A 78 15.25 6.09 -5.72
N GLU A 79 14.61 6.10 -6.89
CA GLU A 79 15.07 6.90 -8.04
C GLU A 79 15.03 8.41 -7.74
N LEU A 80 13.95 8.88 -7.12
CA LEU A 80 13.82 10.28 -6.70
C LEU A 80 14.83 10.69 -5.61
N LYS A 81 15.44 9.75 -4.90
CA LYS A 81 16.49 10.02 -3.90
C LYS A 81 17.85 10.28 -4.54
N LYS A 82 18.09 9.73 -5.74
CA LYS A 82 19.36 9.84 -6.48
C LYS A 82 19.44 11.13 -7.31
N SER A 83 18.28 11.74 -7.60
CA SER A 83 18.15 13.00 -8.34
C SER A 83 18.33 14.18 -7.41
#